data_AF-C3L424-F1
#
_entry.id   AF-C3L424-F1
#
_cell.length_a   1.000
_cell.length_b   1.000
_cell.length_c   1.000
_cell.angle_alpha   90.00
_cell.angle_beta   90.00
_cell.angle_gamma   90.00
#
_symmetry.space_group_name_H-M   'P 1'
#
loop_
_entity.id
_entity.type
_entity.pdbx_description
1 polymer ?
#
loop_
_entity_poly.entity_id
_entity_poly.type
_entity_poly.pdbx_seq_one_letter_code
_entity_poly.pdbx_strand_id
1 'polypeptide(L)'
;MYYLLFQNILLATEQTAFLHIFLTIVGVIILAIGGAWVSAWLRPNKPYAEKLTTYESGVEPVDNAWAPVNSRLYIIGLVFILFELETILLFPWATVWLSEETHQMIGDRAWNLYMAILGTFFILVLGIGLIYAVVKGRLAYFHTAANVVQPSFSSKVPLSYYEKINEQYASHVPTKHNKPD
;
A
#
# COMPACT_ATOMS: atom_id res chain seq x y z
N MET A 1 2.87 50.52 6.65
CA MET A 1 3.31 50.37 5.25
C MET A 1 4.12 49.08 5.04
N TYR A 2 5.22 48.85 5.76
CA TYR A 2 6.04 47.63 5.64
C TYR A 2 5.31 46.31 5.95
N TYR A 3 4.43 46.27 6.95
CA TYR A 3 3.65 45.07 7.30
C TYR A 3 2.73 44.60 6.17
N LEU A 4 2.03 45.54 5.51
CA LEU A 4 1.14 45.23 4.38
C LEU A 4 1.94 44.75 3.16
N LEU A 5 3.11 45.34 2.93
CA LEU A 5 4.00 44.95 1.85
C LEU A 5 4.60 43.55 2.07
N PHE A 6 4.98 43.23 3.31
CA PHE A 6 5.44 41.89 3.71
C PHE A 6 4.34 40.83 3.58
N GLN A 7 3.12 41.12 4.03
CA GLN A 7 1.96 40.22 3.87
C GLN A 7 1.64 39.95 2.39
N ASN A 8 1.70 40.99 1.54
CA ASN A 8 1.49 40.82 0.09
C ASN A 8 2.58 39.96 -0.57
N ILE A 9 3.84 40.09 -0.13
CA ILE A 9 4.95 39.27 -0.65
C ILE A 9 4.80 37.80 -0.23
N LEU A 10 4.42 37.53 1.03
CA LEU A 10 4.16 36.16 1.49
C LEU A 10 2.99 35.52 0.74
N LEU A 11 1.86 36.24 0.61
CA LEU A 11 0.70 35.78 -0.16
C LEU A 11 1.05 35.48 -1.62
N ALA A 12 1.86 36.32 -2.27
CA ALA A 12 2.31 36.08 -3.63
C ALA A 12 3.22 34.83 -3.72
N THR A 13 4.06 34.58 -2.72
CA THR A 13 4.94 33.42 -2.68
C THR A 13 4.15 32.12 -2.51
N GLU A 14 3.17 32.10 -1.60
CA GLU A 14 2.25 30.97 -1.44
C GLU A 14 1.45 30.71 -2.72
N GLN A 15 0.88 31.76 -3.32
CA GLN A 15 0.11 31.64 -4.55
C GLN A 15 0.96 31.10 -5.72
N THR A 16 2.23 31.53 -5.82
CA THR A 16 3.15 30.97 -6.81
C THR A 16 3.48 29.51 -6.50
N ALA A 17 3.72 29.12 -5.24
CA ALA A 17 3.96 27.72 -4.88
C ALA A 17 2.78 26.80 -5.27
N PHE A 18 1.54 27.21 -4.96
CA PHE A 18 0.34 26.48 -5.40
C PHE A 18 0.24 26.40 -6.93
N LEU A 19 0.56 27.49 -7.63
CA LEU A 19 0.57 27.51 -9.09
C LEU A 19 1.60 26.51 -9.67
N HIS A 20 2.81 26.44 -9.12
CA HIS A 20 3.84 25.49 -9.57
C HIS A 20 3.40 24.03 -9.37
N ILE A 21 2.83 23.72 -8.20
CA ILE A 21 2.29 22.38 -7.90
C ILE A 21 1.16 22.04 -8.88
N PHE A 22 0.22 22.95 -9.08
CA PHE A 22 -0.88 22.78 -10.00
C PHE A 22 -0.39 22.53 -11.43
N LEU A 23 0.53 23.36 -11.93
CA LEU A 23 1.10 23.21 -13.27
C LEU A 23 1.86 21.89 -13.43
N THR A 24 2.53 21.42 -12.37
CA THR A 24 3.22 20.12 -12.38
C THR A 24 2.21 18.97 -12.47
N ILE A 25 1.13 19.00 -11.68
CA ILE A 25 0.06 17.98 -11.74
C ILE A 25 -0.57 17.97 -13.13
N VAL A 26 -0.92 19.13 -13.67
CA VAL A 26 -1.47 19.27 -15.03
C VAL A 26 -0.49 18.75 -16.06
N GLY A 27 0.80 19.09 -15.95
CA GLY A 27 1.85 18.60 -16.84
C GLY A 27 1.97 17.09 -16.83
N VAL A 28 1.96 16.45 -15.65
CA VAL A 28 2.00 14.98 -15.51
C VAL A 28 0.77 14.34 -16.17
N ILE A 29 -0.41 14.90 -15.96
CA ILE A 29 -1.65 14.40 -16.58
C ILE A 29 -1.60 14.52 -18.11
N ILE A 30 -1.15 15.66 -18.63
CA ILE A 30 -0.98 15.90 -20.07
C ILE A 30 0.02 14.90 -20.66
N LEU A 31 1.14 14.66 -20.00
CA LEU A 31 2.14 13.70 -20.47
C LEU A 31 1.61 12.26 -20.45
N ALA A 32 0.87 11.88 -19.41
CA ALA A 32 0.26 10.55 -19.31
C ALA A 32 -0.79 10.32 -20.40
N ILE A 33 -1.72 11.25 -20.56
CA ILE A 33 -2.78 11.17 -21.58
C ILE A 33 -2.20 11.31 -22.98
N GLY A 34 -1.32 12.29 -23.20
CA GLY A 34 -0.65 12.52 -24.47
C GLY A 34 0.20 11.33 -24.89
N GLY A 35 0.95 10.72 -23.95
CA GLY A 35 1.72 9.50 -24.18
C GLY A 35 0.81 8.32 -24.55
N ALA A 36 -0.29 8.11 -23.82
CA ALA A 36 -1.28 7.09 -24.15
C ALA A 36 -1.89 7.32 -25.54
N TRP A 37 -2.24 8.57 -25.87
CA TRP A 37 -2.83 8.94 -27.16
C TRP A 37 -1.86 8.74 -28.32
N VAL A 38 -0.62 9.22 -28.20
CA VAL A 38 0.45 8.99 -29.19
C VAL A 38 0.71 7.50 -29.35
N SER A 39 0.76 6.73 -28.26
CA SER A 39 0.94 5.27 -28.33
C SER A 39 -0.22 4.58 -29.07
N ALA A 40 -1.46 5.01 -28.83
CA ALA A 40 -2.63 4.48 -29.51
C ALA A 40 -2.63 4.84 -31.00
N TRP A 41 -2.12 6.02 -31.35
CA TRP A 41 -2.00 6.50 -32.74
C TRP A 41 -0.89 5.79 -33.52
N LEU A 42 0.27 5.54 -32.89
CA LEU A 42 1.41 4.87 -33.52
C LEU A 42 1.27 3.34 -33.59
N ARG A 43 0.49 2.73 -32.69
CA ARG A 43 0.37 1.26 -32.59
C ARG A 43 -0.38 0.68 -33.79
N PRO A 44 0.09 -0.44 -34.39
CA PRO A 44 -0.69 -1.19 -35.38
C PRO A 44 -2.04 -1.66 -34.82
N ASN A 45 -3.14 -1.23 -35.44
CA ASN A 45 -4.49 -1.60 -35.02
C ASN A 45 -4.97 -2.89 -35.73
N LYS A 46 -4.65 -4.04 -35.15
CA LYS A 46 -5.08 -5.37 -35.65
C LYS A 46 -5.85 -6.13 -34.56
N PRO A 47 -7.16 -5.84 -34.35
CA PRO A 47 -8.00 -6.62 -33.44
C PRO A 47 -8.38 -7.96 -34.09
N TYR A 48 -8.30 -9.05 -33.33
CA TYR A 48 -8.80 -10.37 -33.71
C TYR A 48 -9.33 -11.08 -32.45
N ALA A 49 -10.23 -12.05 -32.62
CA ALA A 49 -11.00 -12.65 -31.52
C ALA A 49 -10.12 -13.11 -30.36
N GLU A 50 -9.09 -13.91 -30.62
CA GLU A 50 -8.16 -14.45 -29.60
C GLU A 50 -7.28 -13.38 -28.92
N LYS A 51 -7.10 -12.18 -29.51
CA LYS A 51 -6.39 -11.07 -28.83
C LYS A 51 -7.27 -10.39 -27.79
N LEU A 52 -8.58 -10.52 -27.93
CA LEU A 52 -9.59 -9.86 -27.11
C LEU A 52 -10.16 -10.81 -26.04
N THR A 53 -9.76 -12.08 -26.05
CA THR A 53 -10.10 -13.07 -25.02
C THR A 53 -9.21 -12.87 -23.79
N THR A 54 -9.73 -13.28 -22.63
CA THR A 54 -8.96 -13.32 -21.38
C THR A 54 -7.81 -14.32 -21.51
N TYR A 55 -6.63 -13.95 -21.01
CA TYR A 55 -5.48 -14.85 -21.01
C TYR A 55 -5.68 -16.00 -20.02
N GLU A 56 -5.75 -17.23 -20.53
CA GLU A 56 -5.86 -18.49 -19.76
C GLU A 56 -4.85 -19.54 -20.24
N SER A 57 -3.63 -19.11 -20.61
CA SER A 57 -2.56 -20.00 -21.11
C SER A 57 -2.96 -20.93 -22.28
N GLY A 58 -3.98 -20.55 -23.06
CA GLY A 58 -4.46 -21.29 -24.24
C GLY A 58 -5.58 -22.29 -23.98
N VAL A 59 -6.14 -22.35 -22.75
CA VAL A 59 -7.39 -23.07 -22.48
C VAL A 59 -8.57 -22.12 -22.47
N GLU A 60 -9.75 -22.63 -22.84
CA GLU A 60 -10.99 -21.84 -22.73
C GLU A 60 -11.26 -21.56 -21.24
N PRO A 61 -11.61 -20.31 -20.86
CA PRO A 61 -11.96 -19.98 -19.49
C PRO A 61 -13.16 -20.82 -19.06
N VAL A 62 -12.95 -21.64 -18.04
CA VAL A 62 -13.99 -22.52 -17.49
C VAL A 62 -14.53 -21.87 -16.22
N ASP A 63 -15.85 -21.83 -16.08
CA ASP A 63 -16.56 -21.36 -14.89
C ASP A 63 -16.53 -19.83 -14.64
N ASN A 64 -17.26 -19.40 -13.63
CA ASN A 64 -17.31 -18.02 -13.17
C ASN A 64 -16.03 -17.68 -12.40
N ALA A 65 -15.34 -16.59 -12.78
CA ALA A 65 -14.15 -16.09 -12.11
C ALA A 65 -14.40 -15.48 -10.70
N TRP A 66 -15.60 -15.67 -10.14
CA TRP A 66 -15.96 -15.21 -8.80
C TRP A 66 -15.36 -16.12 -7.73
N ALA A 67 -14.10 -15.86 -7.39
CA ALA A 67 -13.51 -16.34 -6.15
C ALA A 67 -13.75 -15.31 -5.03
N PRO A 68 -14.20 -15.73 -3.83
CA PRO A 68 -14.31 -14.81 -2.70
C PRO A 68 -12.93 -14.26 -2.36
N VAL A 69 -12.82 -12.94 -2.35
CA VAL A 69 -11.60 -12.24 -1.92
C VAL A 69 -11.34 -12.55 -0.44
N ASN A 70 -10.09 -12.79 -0.08
CA ASN A 70 -9.72 -13.14 1.27
C ASN A 70 -10.02 -12.00 2.25
N SER A 71 -10.79 -12.26 3.31
CA SER A 71 -11.17 -11.27 4.33
C SER A 71 -9.99 -10.64 5.07
N ARG A 72 -8.79 -11.23 5.00
CA ARG A 72 -7.58 -10.61 5.59
C ARG A 72 -7.14 -9.34 4.87
N LEU A 73 -7.43 -9.20 3.57
CA LEU A 73 -7.14 -7.95 2.84
C LEU A 73 -7.94 -6.77 3.41
N TYR A 74 -9.17 -7.04 3.87
CA TYR A 74 -9.97 -6.05 4.59
C TYR A 74 -9.32 -5.64 5.92
N ILE A 75 -8.80 -6.60 6.70
CA ILE A 75 -8.11 -6.31 7.97
C ILE A 75 -6.85 -5.48 7.74
N ILE A 76 -6.07 -5.80 6.70
CA ILE A 76 -4.87 -5.03 6.31
C ILE A 76 -5.26 -3.59 5.96
N GLY A 77 -6.31 -3.40 5.14
CA GLY A 77 -6.82 -2.07 4.81
C GLY A 77 -7.33 -1.29 6.02
N LEU A 78 -8.02 -1.95 6.95
CA LEU A 78 -8.52 -1.33 8.18
C LEU A 78 -7.37 -0.83 9.06
N VAL A 79 -6.32 -1.65 9.24
CA VAL A 79 -5.13 -1.27 10.01
C VAL A 79 -4.38 -0.12 9.34
N PHE A 80 -4.28 -0.12 8.01
CA PHE A 80 -3.67 0.97 7.24
C PHE A 80 -4.39 2.30 7.46
N ILE A 81 -5.71 2.34 7.32
CA ILE A 81 -6.50 3.56 7.52
C ILE A 81 -6.36 4.07 8.97
N LEU A 82 -6.35 3.15 9.94
CA LEU A 82 -6.20 3.50 11.35
C LEU A 82 -4.83 4.13 11.63
N PHE A 83 -3.76 3.62 11.01
CA PHE A 83 -2.42 4.20 11.08
C PHE A 83 -2.30 5.54 10.33
N GLU A 84 -2.97 5.72 9.19
CA GLU A 84 -2.99 7.02 8.51
C GLU A 84 -3.64 8.10 9.39
N LEU A 85 -4.76 7.78 10.05
CA LEU A 85 -5.42 8.68 10.99
C LEU A 85 -4.52 9.05 12.19
N GLU A 86 -3.71 8.10 12.68
CA GLU A 86 -2.71 8.37 13.71
C GLU A 86 -1.71 9.44 13.25
N THR A 87 -1.13 9.27 12.07
CA THR A 87 -0.12 10.21 11.56
C THR A 87 -0.71 11.60 11.35
N ILE A 88 -1.95 11.70 10.83
CA ILE A 88 -2.67 12.97 10.70
C ILE A 88 -2.82 13.68 12.05
N LEU A 89 -3.08 12.96 13.14
CA LEU A 89 -3.21 13.52 14.48
C LEU A 89 -1.85 13.86 15.12
N LEU A 90 -0.78 13.13 14.76
CA LEU A 90 0.58 13.42 15.20
C LEU A 90 1.14 14.70 14.58
N PHE A 91 0.72 15.09 13.38
CA PHE A 91 1.22 16.30 12.71
C PHE A 91 1.01 17.57 13.54
N PRO A 92 -0.23 17.94 13.97
CA PRO A 92 -0.45 19.11 14.82
C PRO A 92 0.29 19.04 16.15
N TRP A 93 0.37 17.87 16.77
CA TRP A 93 1.14 17.69 18.00
C TRP A 93 2.63 18.02 17.79
N ALA A 94 3.23 17.52 16.71
CA ALA A 94 4.63 17.76 16.38
C ALA A 94 4.89 19.24 16.05
N THR A 95 4.03 19.89 15.26
CA THR A 95 4.22 21.30 14.89
C THR A 95 4.04 22.24 16.08
N VAL A 96 3.09 21.96 16.98
CA VAL A 96 2.88 22.72 18.22
C VAL A 96 4.03 22.50 19.19
N TRP A 97 4.54 21.28 19.32
CA TRP A 97 5.72 21.03 20.15
C TRP A 97 6.94 21.82 19.66
N LEU A 98 7.18 21.91 18.35
CA LEU A 98 8.31 22.67 17.80
C LEU A 98 8.11 24.20 17.78
N SER A 99 6.93 24.70 18.12
CA SER A 99 6.63 26.14 18.04
C SER A 99 7.36 26.95 19.13
N GLU A 100 8.07 28.00 18.71
CA GLU A 100 8.79 28.89 19.64
C GLU A 100 7.84 29.68 20.55
N GLU A 101 6.68 30.08 20.02
CA GLU A 101 5.66 30.82 20.76
C GLU A 101 5.19 30.06 22.01
N THR A 102 4.97 28.75 21.89
CA THR A 102 4.48 27.95 23.01
C THR A 102 5.57 27.64 24.04
N HIS A 103 6.82 27.48 23.58
CA HIS A 103 7.99 27.36 24.48
C HIS A 103 8.15 28.58 25.39
N GLN A 104 7.97 29.79 24.84
CA GLN A 104 8.08 31.04 25.60
C GLN A 104 6.97 31.24 26.64
N MET A 105 5.77 30.71 26.42
CA MET A 105 4.62 30.89 27.32
C MET A 105 4.65 29.96 28.55
N ILE A 106 5.09 28.71 28.39
CA ILE A 106 4.92 27.66 29.41
C ILE A 106 6.25 27.26 30.08
N GLY A 107 7.38 27.58 29.44
CA GLY A 107 8.72 27.25 29.91
C GLY A 107 9.22 25.89 29.41
N ASP A 108 10.45 25.89 28.89
CA ASP A 108 11.01 24.80 28.07
C ASP A 108 10.95 23.41 28.73
N ARG A 109 11.26 23.29 30.02
CA ARG A 109 11.32 21.96 30.67
C ARG A 109 9.95 21.32 30.89
N ALA A 110 8.96 22.09 31.35
CA ALA A 110 7.64 21.55 31.66
C ALA A 110 6.87 21.22 30.38
N TRP A 111 6.94 22.09 29.38
CA TRP A 111 6.32 21.89 28.08
C TRP A 111 6.89 20.68 27.33
N ASN A 112 8.23 20.56 27.27
CA ASN A 112 8.88 19.44 26.60
C ASN A 112 8.52 18.10 27.23
N LEU A 113 8.47 18.02 28.57
CA LEU A 113 8.10 16.79 29.26
C LEU A 113 6.63 16.43 29.00
N TYR A 114 5.72 17.40 29.07
CA TYR A 114 4.30 17.19 28.80
C TYR A 114 4.06 16.69 27.36
N MET A 115 4.65 17.36 26.37
CA MET A 115 4.51 16.97 24.97
C MET A 115 5.13 15.62 24.67
N ALA A 116 6.29 15.31 25.24
CA ALA A 116 6.92 14.00 25.12
C ALA A 116 6.03 12.89 25.69
N ILE A 117 5.42 13.09 26.87
CA ILE A 117 4.54 12.10 27.50
C ILE A 117 3.28 11.89 26.64
N LEU A 118 2.64 12.96 26.17
CA LEU A 118 1.44 12.86 25.34
C LEU A 118 1.69 12.14 24.02
N GLY A 119 2.73 12.54 23.29
CA GLY A 119 3.06 11.90 22.01
C GLY A 119 3.46 10.45 22.18
N THR A 120 4.27 10.16 23.21
CA THR A 120 4.66 8.78 23.54
C THR A 120 3.44 7.94 23.90
N PHE A 121 2.52 8.46 24.71
CA PHE A 121 1.28 7.78 25.05
C PHE A 121 0.43 7.48 23.82
N PHE A 122 0.27 8.47 22.93
CA PHE A 122 -0.49 8.32 21.70
C PHE A 122 0.08 7.23 20.78
N ILE A 123 1.41 7.26 20.55
CA ILE A 123 2.12 6.25 19.75
C ILE A 123 2.05 4.87 20.41
N LEU A 124 2.17 4.79 21.75
CA LEU A 124 2.14 3.50 22.46
C LEU A 124 0.79 2.80 22.37
N VAL A 125 -0.32 3.53 22.49
CA VAL A 125 -1.67 2.95 22.40
C VAL A 125 -1.86 2.23 21.06
N LEU A 126 -1.38 2.82 19.98
CA LEU A 126 -1.53 2.28 18.63
C LEU A 126 -0.45 1.24 18.30
N GLY A 127 0.77 1.42 18.80
CA GLY A 127 1.84 0.42 18.77
C GLY A 127 1.42 -0.89 19.42
N ILE A 128 0.72 -0.85 20.56
CA ILE A 128 0.15 -2.05 21.20
C ILE A 128 -0.89 -2.72 20.30
N GLY A 129 -1.78 -1.95 19.66
CA GLY A 129 -2.76 -2.47 18.70
C GLY A 129 -2.10 -3.16 17.50
N LEU A 130 -1.02 -2.57 16.98
CA LEU A 130 -0.25 -3.15 15.87
C LEU A 130 0.45 -4.44 16.29
N ILE A 131 1.13 -4.45 17.45
CA ILE A 131 1.77 -5.65 17.99
C ILE A 131 0.73 -6.76 18.17
N TYR A 132 -0.44 -6.45 18.72
CA TYR A 132 -1.52 -7.42 18.86
C TYR A 132 -1.96 -8.02 17.51
N ALA A 133 -2.13 -7.19 16.48
CA ALA A 133 -2.50 -7.64 15.14
C ALA A 133 -1.44 -8.55 14.50
N VAL A 134 -0.15 -8.22 14.67
CA VAL A 134 0.99 -9.01 14.20
C VAL A 134 1.06 -10.35 14.93
N VAL A 135 1.00 -10.36 16.26
CA VAL A 135 1.06 -11.58 17.09
C VAL A 135 -0.09 -12.53 16.78
N LYS A 136 -1.28 -12.00 16.49
CA LYS A 136 -2.44 -12.80 16.05
C LYS A 136 -2.34 -13.28 14.59
N GLY A 137 -1.26 -12.97 13.88
CA GLY A 137 -1.04 -13.41 12.50
C GLY A 137 -2.04 -12.82 11.50
N ARG A 138 -2.66 -11.68 11.83
CA ARG A 138 -3.70 -11.07 10.98
C ARG A 138 -3.12 -10.35 9.77
N LEU A 139 -1.83 -10.00 9.84
CA LEU A 139 -1.06 -9.34 8.79
C LEU A 139 -0.13 -10.30 8.02
N ALA A 140 -0.14 -11.60 8.35
CA ALA A 140 0.74 -12.56 7.69
C ALA A 140 0.34 -12.77 6.22
N TYR A 141 1.32 -12.67 5.33
CA TYR A 141 1.15 -12.97 3.91
C TYR A 141 0.89 -14.47 3.71
N PHE A 142 -0.09 -14.81 2.87
CA PHE A 142 -0.36 -16.20 2.54
C PHE A 142 0.50 -16.66 1.38
N HIS A 143 1.17 -17.79 1.56
CA HIS A 143 1.31 -18.73 0.45
C HIS A 143 0.03 -19.56 0.50
N THR A 144 -0.80 -19.48 -0.53
CA THR A 144 -1.84 -20.48 -0.73
C THR A 144 -1.08 -21.79 -0.98
N ALA A 145 -0.79 -22.54 0.09
CA ALA A 145 -0.58 -23.97 -0.06
C ALA A 145 -1.95 -24.48 -0.52
N ALA A 146 -2.15 -24.45 -1.83
CA ALA A 146 -3.26 -25.14 -2.44
C ALA A 146 -3.22 -26.54 -1.83
N ASN A 147 -4.33 -27.00 -1.26
CA ASN A 147 -4.54 -28.43 -1.29
C ASN A 147 -4.60 -28.75 -2.77
N VAL A 148 -3.44 -29.04 -3.37
CA VAL A 148 -3.32 -29.52 -4.74
C VAL A 148 -3.97 -30.89 -4.69
N VAL A 149 -5.29 -30.90 -4.82
CA VAL A 149 -6.00 -32.08 -5.28
C VAL A 149 -5.39 -32.33 -6.64
N GLN A 150 -4.48 -33.30 -6.70
CA GLN A 150 -3.83 -33.68 -7.94
C GLN A 150 -4.97 -33.98 -8.93
N PRO A 151 -5.12 -33.20 -10.01
CA PRO A 151 -6.16 -33.50 -10.98
C PRO A 151 -5.88 -34.91 -11.50
N SER A 152 -6.92 -35.74 -11.60
CA SER A 152 -6.84 -37.05 -12.24
C SER A 152 -6.68 -36.87 -13.75
N PHE A 153 -5.53 -36.35 -14.18
CA PHE A 153 -5.19 -36.13 -15.57
C PHE A 153 -4.28 -37.25 -16.06
N SER A 154 -4.71 -37.92 -17.14
CA SER A 154 -3.91 -38.94 -17.81
C SER A 154 -2.96 -38.26 -18.80
N SER A 155 -1.76 -37.89 -18.35
CA SER A 155 -0.71 -37.37 -19.22
C SER A 155 -0.03 -38.50 -20.02
N LYS A 156 0.40 -38.18 -21.25
CA LYS A 156 1.29 -39.06 -22.04
C LYS A 156 2.65 -39.27 -21.35
N VAL A 157 3.04 -38.35 -20.48
CA VAL A 157 4.24 -38.41 -19.64
C VAL A 157 3.92 -39.17 -18.34
N PRO A 158 4.75 -40.13 -17.91
CA PRO A 158 4.49 -40.90 -16.69
C PRO A 158 4.62 -40.04 -15.42
N LEU A 159 3.73 -40.29 -14.45
CA LEU A 159 3.64 -39.57 -13.16
C LEU A 159 4.96 -39.49 -12.38
N SER A 160 5.81 -40.53 -12.50
CA SER A 160 7.11 -40.59 -11.84
C SER A 160 8.08 -39.44 -12.21
N TYR A 161 7.94 -38.86 -13.41
CA TYR A 161 8.74 -37.68 -13.79
C TYR A 161 8.28 -36.43 -13.03
N TYR A 162 6.98 -36.27 -12.81
CA TYR A 162 6.44 -35.17 -12.02
C TYR A 162 6.75 -35.32 -10.53
N GLU A 163 6.71 -36.54 -10.00
CA GLU A 163 7.10 -36.82 -8.61
C GLU A 163 8.55 -36.43 -8.33
N LYS A 164 9.49 -36.78 -9.22
CA LYS A 164 10.90 -36.38 -9.11
C LYS A 164 11.08 -34.87 -9.08
N ILE A 165 10.35 -34.15 -9.93
CA ILE A 165 10.39 -32.68 -9.98
C ILE A 165 9.81 -32.11 -8.69
N ASN A 166 8.65 -32.60 -8.24
CA ASN A 166 8.01 -32.15 -7.00
C ASN A 166 8.91 -32.42 -5.79
N GLU A 167 9.59 -33.56 -5.71
CA GLU A 167 10.58 -33.86 -4.66
C GLU A 167 11.78 -32.91 -4.73
N GLN A 168 12.28 -32.61 -5.93
CA GLN A 168 13.39 -31.67 -6.13
C GLN A 168 13.05 -30.25 -5.65
N TYR A 169 11.80 -29.81 -5.79
CA TYR A 169 11.35 -28.49 -5.36
C TYR A 169 10.72 -28.47 -3.97
N ALA A 170 10.34 -29.62 -3.40
CA ALA A 170 9.74 -29.72 -2.06
C ALA A 170 10.68 -29.24 -0.96
N SER A 171 12.01 -29.40 -1.13
CA SER A 171 13.01 -28.92 -0.17
C SER A 171 13.14 -27.40 -0.10
N HIS A 172 12.61 -26.68 -1.09
CA HIS A 172 12.67 -25.21 -1.17
C HIS A 172 11.37 -24.55 -0.69
N VAL A 173 10.35 -25.34 -0.35
CA VAL A 173 9.13 -24.83 0.27
C VAL A 173 9.39 -24.67 1.77
N PRO A 174 9.26 -23.47 2.36
CA PRO A 174 9.42 -23.31 3.80
C PRO A 174 8.34 -24.17 4.49
N THR A 175 8.79 -25.22 5.18
CA THR A 175 7.92 -26.16 5.89
C THR A 175 7.08 -25.38 6.90
N LYS A 176 5.75 -25.59 6.87
CA LYS A 176 4.82 -25.01 7.86
C LYS A 176 5.39 -25.19 9.26
N HIS A 177 5.67 -24.08 9.94
CA HIS A 177 5.97 -24.09 11.36
C HIS A 177 4.73 -24.62 12.06
N ASN A 178 4.80 -25.86 12.54
CA ASN A 178 3.73 -26.51 13.29
C ASN A 178 3.54 -25.71 14.59
N LYS A 179 2.41 -25.01 14.73
CA LYS A 179 2.04 -24.34 15.98
C LYS A 179 1.10 -25.30 16.72
N PRO A 180 1.45 -25.77 17.93
CA PRO A 180 0.52 -26.55 18.74
C PRO A 180 -0.68 -25.66 19.11
N ASP A 181 -1.85 -26.28 19.09
CA ASP A 181 -3.18 -25.70 19.30
C ASP A 181 -3.32 -24.88 20.60
#